data_AF-A0A521UWK5-F1
#
_entry.id   AF-A0A521UWK5-F1
#
_cell.length_a   1.000
_cell.length_b   1.000
_cell.length_c   1.000
_cell.angle_alpha   90.00
_cell.angle_beta   90.00
_cell.angle_gamma   90.00
#
_symmetry.space_group_name_H-M   'P 1'
#
loop_
_entity.id
_entity.type
_entity.pdbx_description
1 polymer ?
#
loop_
_entity_poly.entity_id
_entity_poly.type
_entity_poly.pdbx_seq_one_letter_code
_entity_poly.pdbx_strand_id
1 'polypeptide(L)'
;VIVNDLPLESVAFRDLAPVHAVRRVDLPGAALRPGANAVRIEFSMRLPGLAEREACNAVPVEQAWAVLHADSALHQPLGIDRTGGEPSLTTYPYPFHRNGRIDDVLIVLPADLGKNPQAVAQFLAEVGRGTRAGLLRPTVVTAQSFDPARDPIDKDVILFGLPEDSPILGTLGGRLPVEVGTDQRLVLARELTVRVADLERLGVVEEIVSPWSPGRAVLVVTGTSAEGIDYAVEALRQRALSGNVVIATLQRPRAPVAGAVPTPQPLAFGGPAPIPLDVSSYRLRPQILAAEQDVRPPWILIAAAVIALLAILIVAAQTYAAFRGSEERS
;
A
#
# COMPACT_ATOMS: atom_id res chain seq x y z
N VAL A 1 17.49 22.50 6.31
CA VAL A 1 17.09 21.09 6.51
C VAL A 1 15.76 20.85 5.82
N ILE A 2 15.71 19.85 4.97
CA ILE A 2 14.54 19.52 4.13
C ILE A 2 14.18 18.07 4.40
N VAL A 3 12.89 17.79 4.61
CA VAL A 3 12.37 16.43 4.82
C VAL A 3 11.24 16.17 3.84
N ASN A 4 11.37 15.13 3.02
CA ASN A 4 10.40 14.81 1.95
C ASN A 4 10.05 16.04 1.10
N ASP A 5 11.07 16.80 0.70
CA ASP A 5 10.96 18.05 -0.07
C ASP A 5 10.28 19.24 0.66
N LEU A 6 9.87 19.06 1.91
CA LEU A 6 9.38 20.15 2.76
C LEU A 6 10.56 20.83 3.47
N PRO A 7 10.83 22.13 3.23
CA PRO A 7 11.81 22.87 4.00
C PRO A 7 11.28 23.07 5.42
N LEU A 8 12.00 22.53 6.41
CA LEU A 8 11.61 22.64 7.82
C LEU A 8 12.29 23.81 8.51
N GLU A 9 13.59 23.94 8.30
CA GLU A 9 14.40 24.91 9.03
C GLU A 9 15.59 25.39 8.21
N SER A 10 15.94 26.65 8.37
CA SER A 10 17.16 27.27 7.83
C SER A 10 17.80 28.09 8.93
N VAL A 11 19.13 28.01 9.04
CA VAL A 11 19.93 28.76 10.00
C VAL A 11 21.10 29.40 9.27
N ALA A 12 21.41 30.66 9.57
CA ALA A 12 22.58 31.29 8.99
C ALA A 12 23.83 30.85 9.76
N PHE A 13 24.90 30.49 9.04
CA PHE A 13 26.15 30.05 9.66
C PHE A 13 26.77 31.08 10.61
N ARG A 14 26.57 32.38 10.36
CA ARG A 14 27.02 33.46 11.25
C ARG A 14 26.37 33.42 12.65
N ASP A 15 25.24 32.75 12.77
CA ASP A 15 24.48 32.63 14.02
C ASP A 15 24.85 31.33 14.78
N LEU A 16 25.77 30.53 14.22
CA LEU A 16 26.28 29.29 14.81
C LEU A 16 27.68 29.49 15.38
N ALA A 17 28.06 28.64 16.34
CA ALA A 17 29.43 28.57 16.81
C ALA A 17 30.38 28.23 15.63
N PRO A 18 31.59 28.82 15.55
CA PRO A 18 32.50 28.60 14.42
C PRO A 18 32.98 27.16 14.25
N VAL A 19 32.91 26.36 15.33
CA VAL A 19 33.40 24.98 15.37
C VAL A 19 32.40 24.12 16.17
N HIS A 20 32.10 22.92 15.70
CA HIS A 20 31.25 21.93 16.38
C HIS A 20 29.89 22.47 16.86
N ALA A 21 29.25 23.34 16.07
CA ALA A 21 27.91 23.81 16.39
C ALA A 21 26.92 22.63 16.33
N VAL A 22 26.15 22.46 17.41
CA VAL A 22 25.05 21.49 17.46
C VAL A 22 23.74 22.21 17.22
N ARG A 23 22.95 21.73 16.25
CA ARG A 23 21.60 22.21 16.00
C ARG A 23 20.60 21.08 16.12
N ARG A 24 19.61 21.26 17.00
CA ARG A 24 18.44 20.40 17.06
C ARG A 24 17.38 20.96 16.14
N VAL A 25 16.86 20.11 15.26
CA VAL A 25 15.73 20.41 14.37
C VAL A 25 14.61 19.46 14.75
N ASP A 26 13.49 20.00 15.24
CA ASP A 26 12.34 19.17 15.57
C ASP A 26 11.61 18.78 14.28
N LEU A 27 11.39 17.49 14.10
CA LEU A 27 10.71 16.94 12.92
C LEU A 27 9.21 16.79 13.24
N PRO A 28 8.33 17.61 12.65
CA PRO A 28 6.92 17.46 12.88
C PRO A 28 6.43 16.13 12.28
N GLY A 29 5.58 15.42 12.99
CA GLY A 29 5.03 14.13 12.51
C GLY A 29 4.38 14.23 11.13
N ALA A 30 3.76 15.37 10.81
CA ALA A 30 3.15 15.63 9.50
C ALA A 30 4.15 15.74 8.33
N ALA A 31 5.44 16.00 8.60
CA ALA A 31 6.48 15.99 7.57
C ALA A 31 7.01 14.58 7.28
N LEU A 32 6.70 13.61 8.15
CA LEU A 32 7.08 12.23 8.01
C LEU A 32 5.91 11.43 7.42
N ARG A 33 6.26 10.44 6.60
CA ARG A 33 5.31 9.45 6.07
C ARG A 33 5.69 8.05 6.56
N PRO A 34 4.73 7.12 6.64
CA PRO A 34 5.05 5.70 6.83
C PRO A 34 6.05 5.21 5.79
N GLY A 35 6.99 4.35 6.19
CA GLY A 35 8.02 3.81 5.31
C GLY A 35 9.19 4.76 5.04
N ALA A 36 9.55 4.91 3.76
CA ALA A 36 10.77 5.61 3.35
C ALA A 36 10.63 7.14 3.40
N ASN A 37 11.51 7.78 4.18
CA ASN A 37 11.62 9.22 4.29
C ASN A 37 13.00 9.68 3.79
N ALA A 38 13.05 10.85 3.16
CA ALA A 38 14.29 11.47 2.72
C ALA A 38 14.57 12.71 3.57
N VAL A 39 15.72 12.74 4.26
CA VAL A 39 16.23 13.91 4.96
C VAL A 39 17.41 14.46 4.17
N ARG A 40 17.35 15.74 3.82
CA ARG A 40 18.39 16.43 3.07
C ARG A 40 18.89 17.63 3.86
N ILE A 41 20.21 17.74 3.94
CA ILE A 41 20.90 18.86 4.57
C ILE A 41 21.64 19.59 3.45
N GLU A 42 21.20 20.80 3.16
CA GLU A 42 21.77 21.65 2.12
C GLU A 42 22.52 22.81 2.77
N PHE A 43 23.75 23.03 2.32
CA PHE A 43 24.57 24.16 2.74
C PHE A 43 24.65 25.17 1.60
N SER A 44 24.07 26.35 1.80
CA SER A 44 24.19 27.46 0.85
C SER A 44 25.23 28.44 1.38
N MET A 45 26.39 28.49 0.72
CA MET A 45 27.49 29.37 1.09
C MET A 45 27.66 30.44 0.01
N ARG A 46 27.56 31.71 0.40
CA ARG A 46 27.81 32.85 -0.47
C ARG A 46 29.05 33.58 0.03
N LEU A 47 30.05 33.71 -0.84
CA LEU A 47 31.26 34.48 -0.56
C LEU A 47 31.04 35.94 -1.00
N PRO A 48 30.99 36.91 -0.07
CA PRO A 48 30.91 38.32 -0.43
C PRO A 48 32.17 38.74 -1.20
N GLY A 49 32.00 39.48 -2.30
CA GLY A 49 33.10 39.97 -3.16
C GLY A 49 33.36 39.16 -4.45
N LEU A 50 32.80 37.97 -4.61
CA LEU A 50 32.83 37.22 -5.88
C LEU A 50 31.63 37.52 -6.79
N ALA A 51 30.51 38.01 -6.23
CA ALA A 51 29.31 38.36 -7.00
C ALA A 51 29.42 39.70 -7.76
N GLU A 52 30.34 40.59 -7.33
CA GLU A 52 30.57 41.91 -7.96
C GLU A 52 31.65 41.88 -9.04
N ARG A 53 32.41 40.77 -9.12
CA ARG A 53 33.36 40.54 -10.21
C ARG A 53 32.67 39.57 -11.17
N GLU A 54 32.30 40.05 -12.36
CA GLU A 54 31.70 39.31 -13.49
C GLU A 54 32.60 38.19 -14.05
N ALA A 55 33.33 37.48 -13.20
CA ALA A 55 34.10 36.33 -13.60
C ALA A 55 33.36 35.10 -13.10
N CYS A 56 32.78 34.33 -14.03
CA CYS A 56 32.45 32.91 -13.89
C CYS A 56 33.72 32.06 -13.61
N ASN A 57 34.61 32.53 -12.73
CA ASN A 57 35.75 31.77 -12.26
C ASN A 57 35.22 30.78 -11.23
N ALA A 58 35.63 29.52 -11.36
CA ALA A 58 35.30 28.48 -10.40
C ALA A 58 35.60 28.99 -8.98
N VAL A 59 34.58 29.00 -8.11
CA VAL A 59 34.76 29.29 -6.70
C VAL A 59 35.82 28.33 -6.17
N PRO A 60 36.95 28.80 -5.60
CA PRO A 60 37.93 27.91 -5.02
C PRO A 60 37.23 27.12 -3.90
N VAL A 61 37.15 25.79 -4.06
CA VAL A 61 36.46 24.88 -3.12
C VAL A 61 36.99 24.98 -1.68
N GLU A 62 38.19 25.55 -1.54
CA GLU A 62 38.89 25.76 -0.27
C GLU A 62 38.33 26.94 0.56
N GLN A 63 37.54 27.84 -0.03
CA GLN A 63 37.14 29.09 0.64
C GLN A 63 35.75 29.05 1.30
N ALA A 64 34.92 28.05 1.00
CA ALA A 64 33.61 27.88 1.60
C ALA A 64 33.26 26.40 1.71
N TRP A 65 33.37 25.85 2.93
CA TRP A 65 33.02 24.46 3.24
C TRP A 65 32.23 24.38 4.54
N ALA A 66 31.41 23.33 4.64
CA ALA A 66 30.71 22.96 5.86
C ALA A 66 30.79 21.44 6.02
N VAL A 67 30.93 20.96 7.25
CA VAL A 67 31.00 19.53 7.57
C VAL A 67 29.82 19.15 8.43
N LEU A 68 29.13 18.09 8.03
CA LEU A 68 28.19 17.38 8.90
C LEU A 68 28.95 16.26 9.61
N HIS A 69 29.00 16.32 10.93
CA HIS A 69 29.73 15.33 11.72
C HIS A 69 28.93 14.02 11.86
N ALA A 70 29.65 12.90 11.99
CA ALA A 70 29.08 11.55 12.07
C ALA A 70 28.30 11.26 13.36
N ASP A 71 28.42 12.12 14.38
CA ASP A 71 27.64 12.09 15.61
C ASP A 71 26.25 12.75 15.45
N SER A 72 25.90 13.22 14.25
CA SER A 72 24.55 13.64 13.92
C SER A 72 23.58 12.46 14.02
N ALA A 73 22.52 12.61 14.80
CA ALA A 73 21.55 11.55 15.06
C ALA A 73 20.11 11.97 14.70
N LEU A 74 19.34 11.01 14.20
CA LEU A 74 17.90 11.12 14.02
C LEU A 74 17.21 10.35 15.15
N HIS A 75 16.46 11.05 16.00
CA HIS A 75 15.67 10.43 17.05
C HIS A 75 14.19 10.45 16.67
N GLN A 76 13.61 9.27 16.43
CA GLN A 76 12.18 9.10 16.25
C GLN A 76 11.62 8.41 17.51
N PRO A 77 10.69 9.05 18.25
CA PRO A 77 10.03 8.38 19.36
C PRO A 77 9.21 7.19 18.81
N LEU A 78 9.30 6.03 19.49
CA LEU A 78 8.53 4.84 19.14
C LEU A 78 7.04 5.12 19.32
N GLY A 79 6.36 5.52 18.25
CA GLY A 79 4.92 5.41 18.13
C GLY A 79 4.57 3.97 17.76
N ILE A 80 3.98 3.23 18.69
CA ILE A 80 3.48 1.87 18.42
C ILE A 80 2.13 2.03 17.72
N ASP A 81 2.12 2.55 16.49
CA ASP A 81 0.89 2.53 15.70
C ASP A 81 0.86 1.24 14.86
N ARG A 82 0.32 0.19 15.50
CA ARG A 82 0.02 -1.09 14.85
C ARG A 82 -1.32 -1.04 14.10
N THR A 83 -2.03 0.08 14.15
CA THR A 83 -3.20 0.23 13.28
C THR A 83 -2.68 0.53 11.89
N GLY A 84 -2.70 -0.49 11.03
CA GLY A 84 -2.49 -0.30 9.59
C GLY A 84 -3.37 0.87 9.17
N GLY A 85 -2.74 1.95 8.72
CA GLY A 85 -3.45 3.15 8.27
C GLY A 85 -4.43 2.83 7.15
N GLU A 86 -5.24 3.82 6.77
CA GLU A 86 -6.08 3.64 5.58
C GLU A 86 -5.21 3.19 4.39
N PRO A 87 -5.58 2.10 3.69
CA PRO A 87 -4.83 1.59 2.55
C PRO A 87 -4.51 2.72 1.57
N SER A 88 -3.25 2.86 1.19
CA SER A 88 -2.85 3.89 0.24
C SER A 88 -1.55 3.59 -0.48
N LEU A 89 -1.66 3.52 -1.81
CA LEU A 89 -0.55 3.36 -2.73
C LEU A 89 0.41 4.57 -2.73
N THR A 90 0.04 5.70 -2.13
CA THR A 90 0.95 6.84 -1.91
C THR A 90 2.16 6.46 -1.05
N THR A 91 2.00 5.49 -0.14
CA THR A 91 3.09 5.00 0.71
C THR A 91 3.73 3.72 0.20
N TYR A 92 3.29 3.17 -0.94
CA TYR A 92 3.89 2.00 -1.56
C TYR A 92 5.41 2.21 -1.71
N PRO A 93 6.27 1.25 -1.30
CA PRO A 93 5.95 -0.15 -0.98
C PRO A 93 5.60 -0.45 0.49
N TYR A 94 5.42 0.54 1.37
CA TYR A 94 4.86 0.28 2.71
C TYR A 94 3.38 -0.12 2.58
N PRO A 95 2.86 -1.10 3.37
CA PRO A 95 3.50 -1.84 4.46
C PRO A 95 4.25 -3.11 4.04
N PHE A 96 4.29 -3.46 2.76
CA PHE A 96 4.94 -4.66 2.22
C PHE A 96 6.47 -4.61 2.30
N HIS A 97 7.02 -3.48 2.73
CA HIS A 97 8.44 -3.30 2.96
C HIS A 97 8.68 -2.60 4.29
N ARG A 98 9.10 -3.35 5.31
CA ARG A 98 9.37 -2.83 6.66
C ARG A 98 10.85 -2.96 6.97
N ASN A 99 11.50 -1.86 7.32
CA ASN A 99 12.91 -1.81 7.73
C ASN A 99 13.90 -2.45 6.73
N GLY A 100 13.65 -2.37 5.42
CA GLY A 100 14.53 -3.02 4.45
C GLY A 100 14.20 -4.50 4.19
N ARG A 101 13.10 -5.02 4.73
CA ARG A 101 12.78 -6.46 4.78
C ARG A 101 11.38 -6.76 4.27
N ILE A 102 11.17 -8.01 3.87
CA ILE A 102 9.91 -8.57 3.35
C ILE A 102 9.50 -9.88 4.06
N ASP A 103 10.04 -10.15 5.26
CA ASP A 103 9.77 -11.42 5.96
C ASP A 103 8.32 -11.50 6.49
N ASP A 104 7.72 -10.34 6.77
CA ASP A 104 6.33 -10.19 7.21
C ASP A 104 5.35 -10.14 6.04
N VAL A 105 5.78 -10.55 4.84
CA VAL A 105 4.96 -10.59 3.63
C VAL A 105 4.71 -12.02 3.18
N LEU A 106 3.45 -12.29 2.84
CA LEU A 106 3.01 -13.49 2.13
C LEU A 106 2.71 -13.12 0.67
N ILE A 107 3.42 -13.72 -0.27
CA ILE A 107 3.21 -13.53 -1.70
C ILE A 107 2.43 -14.72 -2.25
N VAL A 108 1.26 -14.45 -2.81
CA VAL A 108 0.40 -15.44 -3.46
C VAL A 108 0.53 -15.27 -4.96
N LEU A 109 1.04 -16.30 -5.63
CA LEU A 109 1.25 -16.31 -7.07
C LEU A 109 0.34 -17.35 -7.75
N PRO A 110 0.09 -17.26 -9.06
CA PRO A 110 -0.58 -18.33 -9.81
C PRO A 110 0.22 -19.64 -9.71
N ALA A 111 -0.45 -20.80 -9.71
CA ALA A 111 0.27 -22.09 -9.79
C ALA A 111 1.04 -22.24 -11.11
N ASP A 112 0.46 -21.75 -12.22
CA ASP A 112 1.12 -21.75 -13.53
C ASP A 112 1.72 -20.37 -13.82
N LEU A 113 3.00 -20.21 -13.48
CA LEU A 113 3.76 -18.99 -13.80
C LEU A 113 4.08 -18.87 -15.30
N GLY A 114 3.89 -19.95 -16.09
CA GLY A 114 4.24 -20.01 -17.50
C GLY A 114 3.35 -19.15 -18.41
N LYS A 115 2.18 -18.74 -17.93
CA LYS A 115 1.27 -17.84 -18.67
C LYS A 115 1.77 -16.41 -18.76
N ASN A 116 2.46 -15.91 -17.74
CA ASN A 116 3.12 -14.61 -17.78
C ASN A 116 4.39 -14.56 -16.90
N PRO A 117 5.46 -15.29 -17.30
CA PRO A 117 6.66 -15.43 -16.48
C PRO A 117 7.44 -14.11 -16.38
N GLN A 118 7.34 -13.26 -17.40
CA GLN A 118 8.02 -11.97 -17.43
C GLN A 118 7.40 -10.97 -16.46
N ALA A 119 6.07 -10.86 -16.40
CA ALA A 119 5.40 -10.02 -15.41
C ALA A 119 5.73 -10.46 -13.97
N VAL A 120 5.67 -11.77 -13.70
CA VAL A 120 6.02 -12.33 -12.38
C VAL A 120 7.45 -11.96 -12.00
N ALA A 121 8.41 -12.17 -12.91
CA ALA A 121 9.81 -11.87 -12.66
C ALA A 121 10.03 -10.36 -12.41
N GLN A 122 9.40 -9.50 -13.20
CA GLN A 122 9.49 -8.05 -13.03
C GLN A 122 8.87 -7.58 -11.71
N PHE A 123 7.71 -8.14 -11.36
CA PHE A 123 7.05 -7.86 -10.09
C PHE A 123 7.91 -8.30 -8.89
N LEU A 124 8.45 -9.52 -8.91
CA LEU A 124 9.34 -9.98 -7.83
C LEU A 124 10.63 -9.14 -7.76
N ALA A 125 11.16 -8.71 -8.89
CA ALA A 125 12.28 -7.78 -8.92
C ALA A 125 11.91 -6.40 -8.33
N GLU A 126 10.67 -5.95 -8.52
CA GLU A 126 10.14 -4.73 -7.90
C GLU A 126 10.08 -4.84 -6.38
N VAL A 127 9.44 -5.90 -5.88
CA VAL A 127 9.34 -6.19 -4.44
C VAL A 127 10.74 -6.32 -3.82
N GLY A 128 11.67 -6.96 -4.53
CA GLY A 128 13.05 -7.14 -4.11
C GLY A 128 13.87 -5.84 -4.08
N ARG A 129 13.60 -4.88 -4.98
CA ARG A 129 14.45 -3.68 -5.15
C ARG A 129 14.53 -2.81 -3.90
N GLY A 130 13.47 -2.78 -3.09
CA GLY A 130 13.47 -2.05 -1.83
C GLY A 130 14.38 -2.67 -0.77
N THR A 131 14.68 -3.97 -0.86
CA THR A 131 15.26 -4.75 0.24
C THR A 131 16.75 -4.45 0.47
N ARG A 132 17.14 -4.45 1.74
CA ARG A 132 18.53 -4.18 2.19
C ARG A 132 19.07 -5.26 3.12
N ALA A 133 18.26 -6.27 3.44
CA ALA A 133 18.68 -7.37 4.30
C ALA A 133 19.55 -8.37 3.53
N GLY A 134 20.60 -8.88 4.20
CA GLY A 134 21.47 -9.92 3.63
C GLY A 134 20.78 -11.28 3.46
N LEU A 135 19.64 -11.51 4.14
CA LEU A 135 18.79 -12.68 3.97
C LEU A 135 17.32 -12.27 3.97
N LEU A 136 16.62 -12.65 2.89
CA LEU A 136 15.18 -12.45 2.70
C LEU A 136 14.47 -13.79 2.85
N ARG A 137 13.38 -13.82 3.61
CA ARG A 137 12.54 -15.01 3.77
C ARG A 137 11.05 -14.67 3.57
N PRO A 138 10.64 -14.17 2.39
CA PRO A 138 9.22 -14.02 2.10
C PRO A 138 8.56 -15.41 2.09
N THR A 139 7.32 -15.49 2.57
CA THR A 139 6.51 -16.69 2.38
C THR A 139 5.86 -16.62 1.00
N VAL A 140 5.96 -17.68 0.21
CA VAL A 140 5.36 -17.75 -1.13
C VAL A 140 4.48 -18.99 -1.19
N VAL A 141 3.23 -18.81 -1.62
CA VAL A 141 2.25 -19.88 -1.82
C VAL A 141 1.57 -19.71 -3.18
N THR A 142 0.95 -20.77 -3.70
CA THR A 142 0.13 -20.66 -4.91
C THR A 142 -1.28 -20.22 -4.55
N ALA A 143 -1.96 -19.52 -5.45
CA ALA A 143 -3.33 -19.05 -5.26
C ALA A 143 -4.32 -20.20 -5.02
N GLN A 144 -4.02 -21.40 -5.51
CA GLN A 144 -4.81 -22.62 -5.30
C GLN A 144 -4.59 -23.24 -3.91
N SER A 145 -3.40 -23.03 -3.33
CA SER A 145 -3.05 -23.55 -2.00
C SER A 145 -3.32 -22.56 -0.87
N PHE A 146 -3.49 -21.27 -1.21
CA PHE A 146 -3.70 -20.23 -0.22
C PHE A 146 -5.03 -20.44 0.50
N ASP A 147 -4.96 -20.60 1.81
CA ASP A 147 -6.07 -20.79 2.72
C ASP A 147 -5.90 -19.84 3.91
N PRO A 148 -6.71 -18.78 4.03
CA PRO A 148 -6.59 -17.83 5.13
C PRO A 148 -6.85 -18.46 6.51
N ALA A 149 -7.42 -19.67 6.60
CA ALA A 149 -7.57 -20.38 7.87
C ALA A 149 -6.29 -21.15 8.28
N ARG A 150 -5.36 -21.40 7.36
CA ARG A 150 -4.14 -22.20 7.58
C ARG A 150 -2.85 -21.41 7.40
N ASP A 151 -2.84 -20.46 6.48
CA ASP A 151 -1.68 -19.65 6.18
C ASP A 151 -1.45 -18.56 7.25
N PRO A 152 -0.23 -18.01 7.36
CA PRO A 152 0.09 -17.02 8.37
C PRO A 152 -0.75 -15.75 8.19
N ILE A 153 -1.81 -15.63 8.97
CA ILE A 153 -2.69 -14.47 8.96
C ILE A 153 -1.96 -13.22 9.45
N ASP A 154 -0.90 -13.37 10.24
CA ASP A 154 -0.15 -12.26 10.82
C ASP A 154 0.77 -11.52 9.84
N LYS A 155 0.59 -11.68 8.52
CA LYS A 155 1.41 -11.06 7.46
C LYS A 155 0.62 -10.11 6.58
N ASP A 156 1.33 -9.16 6.00
CA ASP A 156 0.83 -8.36 4.87
C ASP A 156 0.81 -9.26 3.62
N VAL A 157 -0.27 -9.26 2.83
CA VAL A 157 -0.44 -10.22 1.73
C VAL A 157 -0.32 -9.50 0.39
N ILE A 158 0.42 -10.06 -0.56
CA ILE A 158 0.39 -9.62 -1.95
C ILE A 158 -0.23 -10.73 -2.80
N LEU A 159 -1.34 -10.43 -3.45
CA LEU A 159 -2.00 -11.28 -4.43
C LEU A 159 -1.61 -10.84 -5.82
N PHE A 160 -1.04 -11.76 -6.60
CA PHE A 160 -0.64 -11.49 -7.98
C PHE A 160 -1.31 -12.49 -8.92
N GLY A 161 -1.86 -12.01 -10.02
CA GLY A 161 -2.36 -12.88 -11.10
C GLY A 161 -3.71 -12.45 -11.68
N LEU A 162 -4.16 -13.20 -12.69
CA LEU A 162 -5.46 -13.02 -13.32
C LEU A 162 -6.58 -13.63 -12.49
N PRO A 163 -7.82 -13.14 -12.62
CA PRO A 163 -8.99 -13.74 -11.96
C PRO A 163 -9.17 -15.23 -12.28
N GLU A 164 -8.91 -15.67 -13.51
CA GLU A 164 -9.02 -17.08 -13.88
C GLU A 164 -8.03 -18.02 -13.17
N ASP A 165 -6.87 -17.49 -12.76
CA ASP A 165 -5.78 -18.27 -12.18
C ASP A 165 -5.64 -18.06 -10.67
N SER A 166 -6.51 -17.24 -10.09
CA SER A 166 -6.46 -16.85 -8.69
C SER A 166 -7.85 -16.91 -8.04
N PRO A 167 -8.28 -18.11 -7.59
CA PRO A 167 -9.59 -18.31 -6.96
C PRO A 167 -9.83 -17.38 -5.77
N ILE A 168 -8.75 -17.02 -5.05
CA ILE A 168 -8.81 -16.13 -3.92
C ILE A 168 -9.32 -14.73 -4.29
N LEU A 169 -9.03 -14.22 -5.49
CA LEU A 169 -9.56 -12.92 -5.95
C LEU A 169 -11.10 -12.94 -5.98
N GLY A 170 -11.69 -14.06 -6.38
CA GLY A 170 -13.15 -14.24 -6.33
C GLY A 170 -13.72 -14.20 -4.91
N THR A 171 -12.98 -14.71 -3.90
CA THR A 171 -13.41 -14.67 -2.49
C THR A 171 -13.33 -13.28 -1.86
N LEU A 172 -12.50 -12.41 -2.43
CA LEU A 172 -12.42 -10.99 -2.05
C LEU A 172 -13.57 -10.16 -2.65
N GLY A 173 -14.41 -10.75 -3.50
CA GLY A 173 -15.59 -10.11 -4.09
C GLY A 173 -16.45 -9.40 -3.05
N GLY A 174 -16.81 -8.15 -3.32
CA GLY A 174 -17.47 -7.24 -2.41
C GLY A 174 -16.55 -6.59 -1.37
N ARG A 175 -15.24 -6.77 -1.44
CA ARG A 175 -14.27 -6.03 -0.60
C ARG A 175 -13.29 -5.24 -1.43
N LEU A 176 -13.04 -5.66 -2.67
CA LEU A 176 -12.23 -4.90 -3.62
C LEU A 176 -13.01 -3.67 -4.11
N PRO A 177 -12.39 -2.47 -4.11
CA PRO A 177 -12.99 -1.32 -4.75
C PRO A 177 -13.25 -1.53 -6.25
N VAL A 178 -12.35 -2.27 -6.94
CA VAL A 178 -12.46 -2.59 -8.36
C VAL A 178 -12.39 -4.10 -8.55
N GLU A 179 -13.45 -4.69 -9.09
CA GLU A 179 -13.46 -6.11 -9.38
C GLU A 179 -13.14 -6.35 -10.85
N VAL A 180 -12.18 -7.24 -11.10
CA VAL A 180 -11.89 -7.78 -12.42
C VAL A 180 -12.57 -9.14 -12.55
N GLY A 181 -13.59 -9.21 -13.40
CA GLY A 181 -14.31 -10.45 -13.69
C GLY A 181 -13.51 -11.37 -14.61
N THR A 182 -13.84 -12.67 -14.58
CA THR A 182 -13.30 -13.67 -15.50
C THR A 182 -13.72 -13.46 -16.96
N ASP A 183 -14.72 -12.62 -17.20
CA ASP A 183 -15.19 -12.19 -18.51
C ASP A 183 -14.55 -10.85 -18.96
N GLN A 184 -13.42 -10.49 -18.35
CA GLN A 184 -12.67 -9.27 -18.65
C GLN A 184 -13.46 -7.97 -18.38
N ARG A 185 -14.52 -8.04 -17.57
CA ARG A 185 -15.28 -6.87 -17.16
C ARG A 185 -14.70 -6.25 -15.91
N LEU A 186 -14.81 -4.93 -15.84
CA LEU A 186 -14.56 -4.16 -14.62
C LEU A 186 -15.87 -3.75 -13.97
N VAL A 187 -16.00 -4.07 -12.68
CA VAL A 187 -17.07 -3.54 -11.83
C VAL A 187 -16.45 -2.56 -10.86
N LEU A 188 -16.64 -1.27 -11.15
CA LEU A 188 -16.28 -0.19 -10.24
C LEU A 188 -17.38 -0.02 -9.20
N ALA A 189 -17.00 0.31 -7.97
CA ALA A 189 -17.92 0.64 -6.89
C ALA A 189 -19.10 1.48 -7.42
N ARG A 190 -20.33 1.10 -7.02
CA ARG A 190 -21.65 1.43 -7.62
C ARG A 190 -21.95 2.91 -7.95
N GLU A 191 -21.05 3.84 -7.62
CA GLU A 191 -21.23 5.29 -7.67
C GLU A 191 -20.22 6.00 -8.61
N LEU A 192 -19.28 5.29 -9.26
CA LEU A 192 -18.26 5.91 -10.12
C LEU A 192 -18.25 5.38 -11.57
N THR A 193 -18.53 6.26 -12.54
CA THR A 193 -18.36 5.96 -13.97
C THR A 193 -16.96 6.39 -14.42
N VAL A 194 -15.99 5.47 -14.36
CA VAL A 194 -14.65 5.74 -14.92
C VAL A 194 -14.66 5.44 -16.42
N ARG A 195 -14.26 6.42 -17.23
CA ARG A 195 -14.02 6.22 -18.66
C ARG A 195 -12.63 5.65 -18.86
N VAL A 196 -12.52 4.34 -18.96
CA VAL A 196 -11.27 3.68 -19.33
C VAL A 196 -11.26 3.43 -20.84
N ALA A 197 -10.17 3.77 -21.52
CA ALA A 197 -10.07 3.79 -22.97
C ALA A 197 -10.01 2.39 -23.62
N ASP A 198 -9.57 1.38 -22.88
CA ASP A 198 -9.41 0.01 -23.35
C ASP A 198 -9.78 -0.96 -22.23
N LEU A 199 -11.02 -1.46 -22.19
CA LEU A 199 -11.47 -2.36 -21.10
C LEU A 199 -10.90 -3.78 -21.22
N GLU A 200 -10.36 -4.15 -22.38
CA GLU A 200 -9.89 -5.52 -22.64
C GLU A 200 -8.48 -5.76 -22.08
N ARG A 201 -7.65 -4.71 -22.00
CA ARG A 201 -6.24 -4.81 -21.57
C ARG A 201 -5.91 -3.78 -20.50
N LEU A 202 -6.30 -4.09 -19.28
CA LEU A 202 -6.12 -3.22 -18.12
C LEU A 202 -5.34 -3.90 -17.02
N GLY A 203 -4.42 -3.13 -16.46
CA GLY A 203 -3.78 -3.44 -15.20
C GLY A 203 -4.52 -2.77 -14.06
N VAL A 204 -4.69 -3.50 -12.97
CA VAL A 204 -5.28 -2.99 -11.73
C VAL A 204 -4.32 -3.29 -10.59
N VAL A 205 -4.01 -2.26 -9.83
CA VAL A 205 -3.29 -2.36 -8.56
C VAL A 205 -4.19 -1.75 -7.50
N GLU A 206 -4.49 -2.48 -6.45
CA GLU A 206 -5.32 -1.96 -5.36
C GLU A 206 -4.81 -2.43 -4.00
N GLU A 207 -4.92 -1.56 -3.02
CA GLU A 207 -4.59 -1.84 -1.63
C GLU A 207 -5.85 -1.79 -0.78
N ILE A 208 -6.06 -2.83 0.01
CA ILE A 208 -7.18 -2.93 0.96
C ILE A 208 -6.68 -3.35 2.35
N VAL A 209 -7.50 -3.15 3.36
CA VAL A 209 -7.26 -3.76 4.68
C VAL A 209 -7.44 -5.26 4.55
N SER A 210 -6.55 -6.02 5.18
CA SER A 210 -6.62 -7.47 5.16
C SER A 210 -7.93 -7.95 5.80
N PRO A 211 -8.74 -8.73 5.06
CA PRO A 211 -9.98 -9.27 5.57
C PRO A 211 -9.76 -10.39 6.60
N TRP A 212 -8.54 -10.92 6.67
CA TRP A 212 -8.16 -12.07 7.51
C TRP A 212 -7.36 -11.66 8.74
N SER A 213 -6.69 -10.50 8.70
CA SER A 213 -5.87 -10.02 9.81
C SER A 213 -6.00 -8.52 10.07
N PRO A 214 -6.54 -8.13 11.23
CA PRO A 214 -6.58 -6.73 11.64
C PRO A 214 -5.20 -6.08 11.62
N GLY A 215 -5.12 -4.86 11.09
CA GLY A 215 -3.87 -4.08 11.02
C GLY A 215 -2.87 -4.51 9.93
N ARG A 216 -3.23 -5.48 9.09
CA ARG A 216 -2.47 -5.88 7.89
C ARG A 216 -3.15 -5.36 6.63
N ALA A 217 -2.39 -5.25 5.55
CA ALA A 217 -2.88 -4.86 4.24
C ALA A 217 -2.81 -6.02 3.23
N VAL A 218 -3.63 -5.91 2.20
CA VAL A 218 -3.57 -6.76 1.00
C VAL A 218 -3.32 -5.88 -0.20
N LEU A 219 -2.26 -6.17 -0.94
CA LEU A 219 -2.02 -5.60 -2.27
C LEU A 219 -2.50 -6.60 -3.31
N VAL A 220 -3.39 -6.17 -4.19
CA VAL A 220 -3.81 -6.96 -5.34
C VAL A 220 -3.17 -6.36 -6.59
N VAL A 221 -2.46 -7.21 -7.34
CA VAL A 221 -1.85 -6.88 -8.64
C VAL A 221 -2.46 -7.83 -9.67
N THR A 222 -3.38 -7.30 -10.46
CA THR A 222 -4.20 -8.09 -11.37
C THR A 222 -4.44 -7.35 -12.69
N GLY A 223 -5.19 -7.97 -13.60
CA GLY A 223 -5.57 -7.35 -14.86
C GLY A 223 -6.64 -8.14 -15.59
N THR A 224 -7.20 -7.54 -16.63
CA THR A 224 -8.21 -8.17 -17.51
C THR A 224 -7.56 -9.12 -18.54
N SER A 225 -6.26 -9.01 -18.75
CA SER A 225 -5.46 -9.87 -19.63
C SER A 225 -4.01 -9.97 -19.15
N ALA A 226 -3.23 -10.87 -19.75
CA ALA A 226 -1.81 -11.00 -19.45
C ALA A 226 -1.05 -9.67 -19.66
N GLU A 227 -1.33 -8.95 -20.75
CA GLU A 227 -0.76 -7.62 -21.03
C GLU A 227 -1.23 -6.58 -20.00
N GLY A 228 -2.46 -6.70 -19.52
CA GLY A 228 -2.97 -5.88 -18.42
C GLY A 228 -2.13 -6.02 -17.16
N ILE A 229 -1.72 -7.25 -16.81
CA ILE A 229 -0.81 -7.45 -15.67
C ILE A 229 0.53 -6.75 -15.90
N ASP A 230 1.09 -6.79 -17.11
CA ASP A 230 2.33 -6.06 -17.41
C ASP A 230 2.17 -4.55 -17.14
N TYR A 231 1.01 -3.98 -17.49
CA TYR A 231 0.69 -2.58 -17.20
C TYR A 231 0.57 -2.31 -15.69
N ALA A 232 -0.01 -3.24 -14.93
CA ALA A 232 -0.10 -3.13 -13.46
C ALA A 232 1.30 -3.12 -12.82
N VAL A 233 2.19 -4.02 -13.27
CA VAL A 233 3.57 -4.10 -12.78
C VAL A 233 4.36 -2.86 -13.16
N GLU A 234 4.21 -2.35 -14.39
CA GLU A 234 4.88 -1.12 -14.81
C GLU A 234 4.34 0.10 -14.05
N ALA A 235 3.05 0.14 -13.71
CA ALA A 235 2.49 1.19 -12.86
C ALA A 235 3.13 1.20 -11.46
N LEU A 236 3.35 0.03 -10.83
CA LEU A 236 4.04 -0.09 -9.54
C LEU A 236 5.46 0.50 -9.53
N ARG A 237 6.11 0.57 -10.70
CA ARG A 237 7.45 1.13 -10.86
C ARG A 237 7.45 2.65 -10.89
N GLN A 238 6.29 3.27 -11.12
CA GLN A 238 6.16 4.72 -11.16
C GLN A 238 6.17 5.29 -9.74
N ARG A 239 6.93 6.37 -9.53
CA ARG A 239 7.22 6.94 -8.19
C ARG A 239 6.08 7.79 -7.60
N ALA A 240 4.91 7.83 -8.23
CA ALA A 240 3.84 8.77 -7.90
C ALA A 240 2.46 8.12 -7.93
N LEU A 241 2.32 6.96 -7.30
CA LEU A 241 1.00 6.37 -7.08
C LEU A 241 0.23 7.16 -6.03
N SER A 242 -1.10 7.21 -6.18
CA SER A 242 -1.97 7.87 -5.22
C SER A 242 -3.24 7.08 -4.96
N GLY A 243 -3.98 7.47 -3.92
CA GLY A 243 -5.20 6.76 -3.54
C GLY A 243 -4.92 5.33 -3.09
N ASN A 244 -5.89 4.43 -3.29
CA ASN A 244 -5.81 3.02 -2.94
C ASN A 244 -6.08 2.09 -4.14
N VAL A 245 -6.34 2.67 -5.32
CA VAL A 245 -6.53 1.96 -6.58
C VAL A 245 -5.80 2.68 -7.69
N VAL A 246 -5.12 1.93 -8.54
CA VAL A 246 -4.46 2.38 -9.75
C VAL A 246 -4.93 1.51 -10.90
N ILE A 247 -5.33 2.17 -11.99
CA ILE A 247 -5.71 1.54 -13.25
C ILE A 247 -4.69 1.97 -14.30
N ALA A 248 -4.12 0.99 -15.00
CA ALA A 248 -3.07 1.17 -15.98
C ALA A 248 -3.51 0.65 -17.36
N THR A 249 -3.35 1.47 -18.39
CA THR A 249 -3.70 1.15 -19.78
C THR A 249 -2.72 1.79 -20.75
N LEU A 250 -2.59 1.28 -21.97
CA LEU A 250 -1.92 2.05 -23.02
C LEU A 250 -2.79 3.20 -23.49
N GLN A 251 -2.17 4.37 -23.68
CA GLN A 251 -2.83 5.53 -24.25
C GLN A 251 -3.00 5.30 -25.76
N ARG A 252 -4.19 4.90 -26.23
CA ARG A 252 -4.43 4.84 -27.67
C ARG A 252 -4.29 6.26 -28.26
N PRO A 253 -3.54 6.45 -29.36
CA PRO A 253 -3.54 7.73 -30.05
C PRO A 253 -4.98 8.11 -30.38
N ARG A 254 -5.42 9.30 -29.96
CA ARG A 254 -6.71 9.84 -30.42
C ARG A 254 -6.64 9.88 -31.95
N ALA A 255 -7.61 9.26 -32.63
CA ALA A 255 -7.73 9.41 -34.06
C ALA A 255 -7.65 10.90 -34.41
N PRO A 256 -6.82 11.30 -35.39
CA PRO A 256 -6.72 12.70 -35.76
C PRO A 256 -8.12 13.21 -36.09
N VAL A 257 -8.50 14.33 -35.48
CA VAL A 257 -9.74 15.03 -35.82
C VAL A 257 -9.70 15.30 -37.32
N ALA A 258 -10.75 14.89 -38.05
CA ALA A 258 -10.85 15.13 -39.49
C ALA A 258 -10.61 16.63 -39.76
N GLY A 259 -9.51 16.95 -40.45
CA GLY A 259 -9.06 18.33 -40.71
C GLY A 259 -7.73 18.73 -40.08
N ALA A 260 -7.15 17.93 -39.18
CA ALA A 260 -5.80 18.15 -38.68
C ALA A 260 -4.76 17.77 -39.76
N VAL A 261 -4.02 18.76 -40.27
CA VAL A 261 -2.87 18.53 -41.15
C VAL A 261 -1.79 17.83 -40.32
N PRO A 262 -1.34 16.61 -40.69
CA PRO A 262 -0.29 15.94 -39.95
C PRO A 262 0.98 16.80 -40.03
N THR A 263 1.46 17.26 -38.87
CA THR A 263 2.77 17.90 -38.77
C THR A 263 3.80 16.83 -39.14
N PRO A 264 4.68 17.05 -40.15
CA PRO A 264 5.66 16.06 -40.53
C PRO A 264 6.56 15.77 -39.32
N GLN A 265 6.44 14.57 -38.76
CA GLN A 265 7.34 14.10 -37.71
C GLN A 265 8.73 13.92 -38.34
N PRO A 266 9.81 14.44 -37.71
CA PRO A 266 11.15 14.16 -38.18
C PRO A 266 11.37 12.64 -38.21
N LEU A 267 11.99 12.15 -39.28
CA LEU A 267 12.37 10.75 -39.46
C LEU A 267 13.31 10.34 -38.32
N ALA A 268 12.74 9.80 -37.23
CA ALA A 268 13.51 9.17 -36.18
C ALA A 268 13.98 7.80 -36.70
N PHE A 269 15.29 7.62 -36.79
CA PHE A 269 15.88 6.30 -37.00
C PHE A 269 15.71 5.49 -35.70
N GLY A 270 14.64 4.73 -35.64
CA GLY A 270 14.23 3.92 -34.49
C GLY A 270 12.78 3.53 -34.71
N GLY A 271 12.34 2.37 -34.20
CA GLY A 271 10.97 1.91 -34.37
C GLY A 271 9.92 2.94 -33.89
N PRO A 272 8.62 2.65 -34.10
CA PRO A 272 7.56 3.52 -33.60
C PRO A 272 7.80 3.86 -32.14
N ALA A 273 7.65 5.15 -31.77
CA ALA A 273 7.83 5.59 -30.40
C ALA A 273 6.93 4.74 -29.47
N PRO A 274 7.46 4.23 -28.35
CA PRO A 274 6.66 3.40 -27.44
C PRO A 274 5.45 4.20 -26.97
N ILE A 275 4.27 3.57 -27.05
CA ILE A 275 3.03 4.18 -26.58
C ILE A 275 3.15 4.34 -25.06
N PRO A 276 2.96 5.55 -24.52
CA PRO A 276 3.08 5.76 -23.08
C PRO A 276 1.96 5.01 -22.33
N LEU A 277 2.33 4.48 -21.16
CA LEU A 277 1.38 3.94 -20.20
C LEU A 277 0.62 5.09 -19.54
N ASP A 278 -0.71 5.05 -19.64
CA ASP A 278 -1.63 5.93 -18.92
C ASP A 278 -1.97 5.28 -17.57
N VAL A 279 -1.58 5.94 -16.49
CA VAL A 279 -1.76 5.47 -15.12
C VAL A 279 -2.67 6.43 -14.38
N SER A 280 -3.86 5.95 -14.06
CA SER A 280 -4.87 6.72 -13.33
C SER A 280 -4.98 6.19 -11.90
N SER A 281 -4.91 7.09 -10.91
CA SER A 281 -5.03 6.75 -9.50
C SER A 281 -6.33 7.27 -8.90
N TYR A 282 -6.94 6.47 -8.02
CA TYR A 282 -8.24 6.72 -7.42
C TYR A 282 -8.22 6.40 -5.93
N ARG A 283 -8.99 7.17 -5.15
CA ARG A 283 -9.35 6.82 -3.78
C ARG A 283 -10.78 6.31 -3.78
N LEU A 284 -10.95 5.00 -3.69
CA LEU A 284 -12.24 4.30 -3.74
C LEU A 284 -12.49 3.58 -2.42
N ARG A 285 -13.74 3.60 -1.95
CA ARG A 285 -14.13 2.83 -0.78
C ARG A 285 -14.36 1.37 -1.17
N PRO A 286 -13.97 0.41 -0.31
CA PRO A 286 -14.28 -0.99 -0.53
C PRO A 286 -15.80 -1.18 -0.64
N GLN A 287 -16.21 -2.07 -1.56
CA GLN A 287 -17.63 -2.32 -1.86
C GLN A 287 -18.30 -3.18 -0.78
N ILE A 288 -18.25 -2.79 0.49
CA ILE A 288 -18.85 -3.59 1.58
C ILE A 288 -20.34 -3.81 1.27
N LEU A 289 -20.67 -4.95 0.65
CA LEU A 289 -21.93 -5.63 0.88
C LEU A 289 -21.97 -5.76 2.38
N ALA A 290 -22.82 -4.94 3.01
CA ALA A 290 -22.98 -4.83 4.45
C ALA A 290 -22.63 -6.19 5.04
N ALA A 291 -21.42 -6.28 5.65
CA ALA A 291 -20.95 -7.51 6.22
C ALA A 291 -22.14 -8.04 6.98
N GLU A 292 -22.63 -9.21 6.57
CA GLU A 292 -23.78 -9.86 7.20
C GLU A 292 -23.50 -9.68 8.68
N GLN A 293 -24.25 -8.76 9.30
CA GLN A 293 -24.02 -8.43 10.69
C GLN A 293 -24.02 -9.79 11.35
N ASP A 294 -23.06 -10.02 12.23
CA ASP A 294 -22.99 -11.23 13.03
C ASP A 294 -24.31 -11.33 13.81
N VAL A 295 -25.36 -11.79 13.12
CA VAL A 295 -26.68 -12.11 13.61
C VAL A 295 -26.37 -13.38 14.33
N ARG A 296 -25.87 -13.22 15.57
CA ARG A 296 -25.73 -14.31 16.52
C ARG A 296 -27.02 -15.09 16.38
N PRO A 297 -26.96 -16.32 15.86
CA PRO A 297 -28.17 -16.97 15.41
C PRO A 297 -29.12 -17.06 16.61
N PRO A 298 -30.41 -16.72 16.44
CA PRO A 298 -31.32 -16.42 17.55
C PRO A 298 -31.44 -17.55 18.57
N TRP A 299 -31.04 -18.77 18.22
CA TRP A 299 -30.96 -19.92 19.12
C TRP A 299 -29.98 -19.71 20.29
N ILE A 300 -28.92 -18.89 20.18
CA ILE A 300 -27.97 -18.66 21.29
C ILE A 300 -28.67 -17.90 22.43
N LEU A 301 -29.49 -16.90 22.10
CA LEU A 301 -30.30 -16.16 23.08
C LEU A 301 -31.39 -17.05 23.68
N ILE A 302 -32.00 -17.91 22.86
CA ILE A 302 -33.01 -18.88 23.34
C ILE A 302 -32.36 -19.90 24.29
N ALA A 303 -31.19 -20.45 23.95
CA ALA A 303 -30.46 -21.39 24.78
C ALA A 303 -30.05 -20.76 26.12
N ALA A 304 -29.54 -19.53 26.10
CA ALA A 304 -29.21 -18.80 27.34
C ALA A 304 -30.46 -18.55 28.21
N ALA A 305 -31.60 -18.20 27.61
CA ALA A 305 -32.86 -18.01 28.33
C ALA A 305 -33.39 -19.32 28.94
N VAL A 306 -33.30 -20.45 28.22
CA VAL A 306 -33.70 -21.76 28.72
C VAL A 306 -32.83 -22.22 29.88
N ILE A 307 -31.50 -22.01 29.80
CA ILE A 307 -30.57 -22.33 30.88
C ILE A 307 -30.87 -21.49 32.12
N ALA A 308 -31.13 -20.19 31.95
CA ALA A 308 -31.50 -19.30 33.06
C ALA A 308 -32.83 -19.72 33.72
N LEU A 309 -33.84 -20.09 32.93
CA LEU A 309 -35.13 -20.57 33.45
C LEU A 309 -34.96 -21.89 34.25
N LEU A 310 -34.17 -22.83 33.73
CA LEU A 310 -33.88 -24.09 34.42
C LEU A 310 -33.16 -23.84 35.75
N ALA A 311 -32.18 -22.93 35.79
CA ALA A 311 -31.50 -22.57 37.02
C ALA A 311 -32.48 -21.99 38.07
N ILE A 312 -33.41 -21.11 37.65
CA ILE A 312 -34.44 -20.55 38.53
C ILE A 312 -35.37 -21.65 39.07
N LEU A 313 -35.80 -22.58 38.22
CA LEU A 313 -36.67 -23.70 38.63
C LEU A 313 -35.99 -24.64 39.61
N ILE A 314 -34.70 -24.94 39.40
CA ILE A 314 -33.91 -25.77 40.32
C ILE A 314 -33.82 -25.09 41.69
N VAL A 315 -33.51 -23.79 41.72
CA VAL A 315 -33.44 -23.03 42.98
C VAL A 315 -34.81 -23.00 43.67
N ALA A 316 -35.89 -22.77 42.93
CA ALA A 316 -37.26 -22.77 43.48
C ALA A 316 -37.68 -24.15 44.03
N ALA A 317 -37.29 -25.25 43.35
CA ALA A 317 -37.56 -26.60 43.83
C ALA A 317 -36.78 -26.92 45.12
N GLN A 318 -35.51 -26.49 45.21
CA GLN A 318 -34.71 -26.68 46.41
C GLN A 318 -35.23 -25.86 47.60
N THR A 319 -35.64 -24.61 47.38
CA THR A 319 -36.23 -23.79 48.45
C THR A 319 -37.60 -24.33 48.90
N TYR A 320 -38.43 -24.81 47.97
CA TYR A 320 -39.70 -25.45 48.31
C TYR A 320 -39.51 -26.74 49.11
N ALA A 321 -38.56 -27.60 48.72
CA ALA A 321 -38.23 -28.81 49.47
C ALA A 321 -37.70 -28.50 50.87
N ALA A 322 -36.87 -27.46 51.03
CA ALA A 322 -36.38 -27.01 52.32
C ALA A 322 -37.51 -26.48 53.22
N PHE A 323 -38.47 -25.73 52.65
CA PHE A 323 -39.63 -25.21 53.38
C PHE A 323 -40.57 -26.34 53.83
N ARG A 324 -40.89 -27.31 52.96
CA ARG A 324 -41.75 -28.44 53.34
C ARG A 324 -41.11 -29.34 54.40
N GLY A 325 -39.78 -29.49 54.36
CA GLY A 325 -39.05 -30.22 55.39
C GLY A 325 -39.03 -29.55 56.77
N SER A 326 -39.32 -28.26 56.88
CA SER A 326 -39.44 -27.58 58.18
C SER A 326 -40.84 -27.65 58.79
N GLU A 327 -41.90 -27.82 57.98
CA GLU A 327 -43.27 -28.04 58.48
C GLU A 327 -43.46 -29.44 59.12
N GLU A 328 -42.74 -30.47 58.66
CA GLU A 328 -42.84 -31.82 59.25
C GLU A 328 -42.06 -31.99 60.57
N ARG A 329 -41.34 -30.94 61.03
CA ARG A 329 -40.52 -30.97 62.26
C ARG A 329 -41.03 -30.06 63.39
N SER A 330 -42.17 -29.38 63.20
CA SER A 330 -42.89 -28.64 64.25
C SER A 330 -44.13 -29.39 64.71
#